data_AF-A0A1V3WE43-F1
#
_entry.id   AF-A0A1V3WE43-F1
#
_cell.length_a   1.000
_cell.length_b   1.000
_cell.length_c   1.000
_cell.angle_alpha   90.00
_cell.angle_beta   90.00
_cell.angle_gamma   90.00
#
_symmetry.space_group_name_H-M   'P 1'
#
loop_
_entity.id
_entity.type
_entity.pdbx_description
1 polymer ?
#
loop_
_entity_poly.entity_id
_entity_poly.type
_entity_poly.pdbx_seq_one_letter_code
_entity_poly.pdbx_strand_id
1 'polypeptide(L)'
;MIMTLREQQWRKQAVCYLETSDAPELWTPEHRPKQDVRVHLEQMCQRCPVRQACAADAVVSEAESGLYAGVWVPERRKKTQWALAMAKLAEVASLGAGAGEFTRLGVSA
;
A
#
# COMPACT_ATOMS: atom_id res chain seq x y z
N MET A 1 -3.60 23.68 2.16
CA MET A 1 -2.48 22.74 1.97
C MET A 1 -2.68 22.05 0.63
N ILE A 2 -1.90 22.40 -0.38
CA ILE A 2 -1.97 21.79 -1.72
C ILE A 2 -1.14 20.51 -1.65
N MET A 3 -1.76 19.39 -1.26
CA MET A 3 -1.23 18.06 -1.56
C MET A 3 -1.19 17.95 -3.08
N THR A 4 -0.01 17.79 -3.65
CA THR A 4 0.22 18.02 -5.06
C THR A 4 -0.52 16.97 -5.90
N LEU A 5 -1.11 17.37 -7.03
CA LEU A 5 -1.86 16.49 -7.95
C LEU A 5 -1.10 15.21 -8.36
N ARG A 6 0.23 15.21 -8.25
CA ARG A 6 1.09 14.03 -8.46
C ARG A 6 0.99 13.00 -7.32
N GLU A 7 0.88 13.44 -6.07
CA GLU A 7 0.69 12.56 -4.90
C GLU A 7 -0.68 11.87 -4.90
N GLN A 8 -1.65 12.36 -5.68
CA GLN A 8 -2.94 11.67 -5.85
C GLN A 8 -3.04 10.83 -7.13
N GLN A 9 -2.11 10.97 -8.08
CA GLN A 9 -2.17 10.22 -9.34
C GLN A 9 -1.91 8.72 -9.13
N TRP A 10 -1.00 8.35 -8.23
CA TRP A 10 -0.74 6.94 -7.96
C TRP A 10 -1.97 6.22 -7.40
N ARG A 11 -2.80 6.90 -6.60
CA ARG A 11 -4.05 6.32 -6.04
C ARG A 11 -5.02 5.89 -7.14
N LYS A 12 -5.08 6.62 -8.26
CA LYS A 12 -5.92 6.27 -9.41
C LYS A 12 -5.46 5.02 -10.16
N GLN A 13 -4.20 4.62 -9.97
CA GLN A 13 -3.60 3.42 -10.56
C GLN A 13 -3.57 2.25 -9.58
N ALA A 14 -4.14 2.41 -8.37
CA ALA A 14 -4.18 1.36 -7.38
C ALA A 14 -5.20 0.28 -7.77
N VAL A 15 -4.77 -0.98 -7.79
CA VAL A 15 -5.64 -2.12 -8.15
C VAL A 15 -6.81 -2.23 -7.18
N CYS A 16 -6.59 -1.99 -5.89
CA CYS A 16 -7.66 -1.94 -4.89
C CYS A 16 -8.74 -0.90 -5.21
N TYR A 17 -8.34 0.25 -5.76
CA TYR A 17 -9.26 1.29 -6.17
C TYR A 17 -9.97 0.95 -7.48
N LEU A 18 -9.28 0.31 -8.44
CA LEU A 18 -9.84 -0.01 -9.75
C LEU A 18 -10.76 -1.24 -9.73
N GLU A 19 -10.39 -2.28 -8.99
CA GLU A 19 -11.13 -3.54 -8.93
C GLU A 19 -12.16 -3.59 -7.80
N THR A 20 -12.03 -2.73 -6.78
CA THR A 20 -12.87 -2.75 -5.57
C THR A 20 -13.30 -1.34 -5.16
N SER A 21 -13.66 -0.51 -6.15
CA SER A 21 -14.12 0.87 -5.92
C SER A 21 -15.42 0.97 -5.11
N ASP A 22 -16.21 -0.09 -5.14
CA ASP A 22 -17.55 -0.22 -4.55
C ASP A 22 -17.53 -0.74 -3.11
N ALA A 23 -16.38 -1.19 -2.60
CA ALA A 23 -16.25 -1.71 -1.22
C ALA A 23 -14.98 -1.16 -0.51
N PRO A 24 -14.91 0.14 -0.19
CA PRO A 24 -13.80 0.75 0.54
C PRO A 24 -13.64 0.20 1.98
N GLU A 25 -14.72 -0.23 2.61
CA GLU A 25 -14.73 -0.84 3.96
C GLU A 25 -13.89 -2.12 4.04
N LEU A 26 -13.63 -2.77 2.90
CA LEU A 26 -12.86 -4.01 2.81
C LEU A 26 -11.37 -3.78 3.11
N TRP A 27 -10.87 -2.57 2.84
CA TRP A 27 -9.47 -2.17 3.05
C TRP A 27 -9.23 -1.51 4.42
N THR A 28 -10.30 -1.02 5.06
CA THR A 28 -10.27 -0.39 6.40
C THR A 28 -11.27 -1.04 7.36
N PRO A 29 -11.25 -2.38 7.53
CA PRO A 29 -12.22 -3.04 8.39
C PRO A 29 -11.96 -2.69 9.86
N GLU A 30 -13.03 -2.45 10.62
CA GLU A 30 -12.97 -2.19 12.08
C GLU A 30 -12.33 -3.34 12.87
N HIS A 31 -12.34 -4.54 12.29
CA HIS A 31 -11.78 -5.74 12.88
C HIS A 31 -10.80 -6.40 11.92
N ARG A 32 -9.86 -7.15 12.49
CA ARG A 32 -8.90 -7.92 11.69
C ARG A 32 -9.68 -8.93 10.83
N PRO A 33 -9.56 -8.86 9.49
CA PRO A 33 -10.26 -9.78 8.61
C PRO A 33 -9.77 -11.22 8.84
N LYS A 34 -10.62 -12.19 8.47
CA LYS A 34 -10.26 -13.60 8.50
C LYS A 34 -9.01 -13.85 7.64
N GLN A 35 -8.26 -14.89 7.98
CA GLN A 35 -6.96 -15.15 7.38
C GLN A 35 -7.01 -15.33 5.86
N ASP A 36 -8.03 -16.03 5.37
CA ASP A 36 -8.33 -16.23 3.94
C ASP A 36 -8.56 -14.90 3.21
N VAL A 37 -9.42 -14.04 3.75
CA VAL A 37 -9.69 -12.70 3.19
C VAL A 37 -8.41 -11.87 3.18
N ARG A 38 -7.64 -11.90 4.27
CA ARG A 38 -6.39 -11.16 4.37
C ARG A 38 -5.36 -11.62 3.33
N VAL A 39 -5.17 -12.93 3.16
CA VAL A 39 -4.23 -13.46 2.15
C VAL A 39 -4.64 -13.05 0.75
N HIS A 40 -5.95 -13.07 0.45
CA HIS A 40 -6.46 -12.61 -0.83
C HIS A 40 -6.12 -11.13 -1.09
N LEU A 41 -6.32 -10.26 -0.09
CA LEU A 41 -5.97 -8.84 -0.20
C LEU A 41 -4.47 -8.58 -0.31
N GLU A 42 -3.66 -9.35 0.43
CA GLU A 42 -2.20 -9.32 0.32
C GLU A 42 -1.75 -9.68 -1.11
N GLN A 43 -2.36 -10.68 -1.74
CA GLN A 43 -2.09 -11.06 -3.13
C GLN A 43 -2.49 -9.98 -4.14
N MET A 44 -3.63 -9.31 -3.94
CA MET A 44 -4.00 -8.15 -4.76
C MET A 44 -2.94 -7.05 -4.68
N CYS A 45 -2.46 -6.74 -3.48
CA CYS A 45 -1.41 -5.74 -3.30
C CYS A 45 -0.07 -6.14 -3.94
N GLN A 46 0.27 -7.43 -4.00
CA GLN A 46 1.49 -7.89 -4.67
C GLN A 46 1.52 -7.59 -6.17
N ARG A 47 0.33 -7.56 -6.81
CA ARG A 47 0.17 -7.26 -8.24
C ARG A 47 -0.02 -5.76 -8.51
N CYS A 48 -0.09 -4.94 -7.47
CA CYS A 48 -0.40 -3.51 -7.60
C CYS A 48 0.85 -2.70 -8.02
N PRO A 49 0.81 -1.95 -9.13
CA PRO A 49 1.97 -1.21 -9.62
C PRO A 49 2.39 -0.06 -8.69
N VAL A 50 1.45 0.45 -7.88
CA VAL A 50 1.67 1.56 -6.94
C VAL A 50 1.91 1.09 -5.51
N ARG A 51 2.22 -0.19 -5.31
CA ARG A 51 2.45 -0.78 -3.97
C ARG A 51 3.47 0.01 -3.15
N GLN A 52 4.53 0.50 -3.79
CA GLN A 52 5.61 1.24 -3.13
C GLN A 52 5.16 2.65 -2.70
N ALA A 53 4.48 3.37 -3.60
CA ALA A 53 3.90 4.68 -3.30
C ALA A 53 2.86 4.57 -2.18
N CYS A 54 2.04 3.51 -2.20
CA CYS A 54 1.09 3.20 -1.13
C CYS A 54 1.79 2.95 0.21
N ALA A 55 2.91 2.22 0.21
CA ALA A 55 3.68 1.97 1.43
C ALA A 55 4.32 3.26 1.99
N ALA A 56 4.90 4.08 1.11
CA ALA A 56 5.51 5.36 1.49
C ALA A 56 4.45 6.32 2.07
N ASP A 57 3.30 6.45 1.41
CA ASP A 57 2.19 7.28 1.88
C ASP A 57 1.67 6.81 3.24
N ALA A 58 1.52 5.49 3.45
CA ALA A 58 1.07 4.93 4.72
C ALA A 58 2.04 5.19 5.89
N VAL A 59 3.35 5.19 5.62
CA VAL A 59 4.37 5.55 6.63
C VAL A 59 4.34 7.04 6.92
N VAL A 60 4.33 7.89 5.88
CA VAL A 60 4.34 9.36 6.02
C VAL A 60 3.08 9.86 6.71
N SER A 61 1.93 9.27 6.41
CA SER A 61 0.64 9.62 7.04
C SER A 61 0.41 8.95 8.38
N GLU A 62 1.35 8.11 8.85
CA GLU A 62 1.21 7.32 10.08
C GLU A 62 -0.13 6.58 10.16
N ALA A 63 -0.45 5.80 9.12
CA ALA A 63 -1.75 5.15 8.96
C ALA A 63 -2.25 4.51 10.26
N GLU A 64 -3.47 4.85 10.68
CA GLU A 64 -3.98 4.49 12.00
C GLU A 64 -4.44 3.02 12.07
N SER A 65 -4.99 2.50 10.97
CA SER A 65 -5.44 1.12 10.80
C SER A 65 -5.77 0.81 9.34
N GLY A 66 -5.76 -0.48 8.97
CA GLY A 66 -6.21 -0.98 7.67
C GLY A 66 -5.17 -1.85 6.97
N LEU A 67 -5.34 -2.07 5.66
CA LEU A 67 -4.40 -2.84 4.85
C LEU A 67 -3.77 -1.96 3.77
N TYR A 68 -2.45 -1.83 3.81
CA TYR A 68 -1.69 -0.96 2.91
C TYR A 68 -0.53 -1.75 2.30
N ALA A 69 -0.35 -1.66 0.98
CA ALA A 69 0.75 -2.33 0.26
C ALA A 69 0.94 -3.84 0.58
N GLY A 70 -0.13 -4.51 1.02
CA GLY A 70 -0.12 -5.92 1.46
C GLY A 70 0.35 -6.12 2.91
N VAL A 71 0.36 -5.08 3.72
CA VAL A 71 0.69 -5.12 5.14
C VAL A 71 -0.53 -4.71 5.95
N TRP A 72 -0.93 -5.57 6.88
CA TRP A 72 -1.96 -5.25 7.85
C TRP A 72 -1.40 -4.31 8.92
N VAL A 73 -1.98 -3.11 9.00
CA VAL A 73 -1.73 -2.11 10.03
C VAL A 73 -2.79 -2.26 11.13
N PRO A 74 -2.42 -2.76 12.31
CA PRO A 74 -3.34 -2.80 13.44
C PRO A 74 -3.56 -1.37 13.99
N GLU A 75 -4.64 -1.20 14.75
CA GLU A 75 -4.93 0.07 15.42
C GLU A 75 -3.73 0.63 16.19
N ARG A 76 -3.49 1.94 16.08
CA ARG A 76 -2.37 2.66 16.73
C ARG A 76 -2.27 2.43 18.25
N ARG A 77 -3.38 2.09 18.93
CA ARG A 77 -3.36 1.69 20.35
C ARG A 77 -2.46 0.47 20.63
N LYS A 78 -2.27 -0.41 19.65
CA LYS A 78 -1.37 -1.58 19.71
C LYS A 78 0.05 -1.19 19.30
N LYS A 79 0.66 -0.26 20.04
CA LYS A 79 1.93 0.43 19.71
C LYS A 79 3.02 -0.48 19.13
N THR A 80 3.31 -1.62 19.77
CA THR A 80 4.34 -2.56 19.29
C THR A 80 4.01 -3.18 17.94
N GLN A 81 2.77 -3.64 17.76
CA GLN A 81 2.34 -4.26 16.50
C GLN A 81 2.21 -3.24 15.37
N TRP A 82 1.76 -2.03 15.71
CA TRP A 82 1.71 -0.91 14.78
C TRP A 82 3.11 -0.51 14.30
N ALA A 83 4.07 -0.36 15.22
CA ALA A 83 5.45 -0.05 14.88
C ALA A 83 6.09 -1.12 13.97
N LEU A 84 5.81 -2.40 14.22
CA LEU A 84 6.24 -3.50 13.35
C LEU A 84 5.60 -3.41 11.95
N ALA A 85 4.33 -3.00 11.86
CA ALA A 85 3.66 -2.80 10.58
C ALA A 85 4.26 -1.61 9.81
N MET A 86 4.55 -0.50 10.49
CA MET A 86 5.21 0.67 9.90
C MET A 86 6.62 0.35 9.41
N ALA A 87 7.40 -0.41 10.18
CA ALA A 87 8.72 -0.86 9.75
C ALA A 87 8.65 -1.69 8.46
N LYS A 88 7.70 -2.63 8.37
CA LYS A 88 7.47 -3.42 7.14
C LYS A 88 7.04 -2.56 5.96
N LEU A 89 6.21 -1.55 6.19
CA LEU A 89 5.81 -0.61 5.13
C LEU A 89 7.01 0.22 4.65
N ALA A 90 7.88 0.67 5.56
CA ALA A 90 9.11 1.37 5.20
C ALA A 90 10.06 0.49 4.36
N GLU A 91 10.16 -0.80 4.68
CA GLU A 91 10.90 -1.76 3.85
C GLU A 91 10.29 -1.87 2.44
N VAL A 92 8.96 -2.01 2.32
CA VAL A 92 8.28 -2.08 1.01
C VAL A 92 8.44 -0.80 0.19
N ALA A 93 8.41 0.36 0.85
CA ALA A 93 8.68 1.65 0.21
C ALA A 93 10.13 1.73 -0.32
N SER A 94 11.08 1.19 0.44
CA SER A 94 12.52 1.25 0.11
C SER A 94 12.90 0.28 -1.01
N LEU A 95 12.28 -0.90 -1.08
CA LEU A 95 12.48 -1.89 -2.16
C LEU A 95 12.09 -1.36 -3.55
N GLY A 96 11.34 -0.25 -3.59
CA GLY A 96 10.87 0.36 -4.82
C GLY A 96 11.82 1.30 -5.55
N ALA A 97 12.79 1.85 -4.84
CA ALA A 97 13.76 2.76 -5.46
C ALA A 97 14.61 2.07 -6.54
N GLY A 98 14.71 0.73 -6.53
CA GLY A 98 15.45 -0.06 -7.51
C GLY A 98 14.64 -0.61 -8.70
N ALA A 99 13.31 -0.55 -8.67
CA ALA A 99 12.46 -1.17 -9.69
C ALA A 99 12.15 -0.25 -10.90
N GLY A 100 12.55 1.03 -10.83
CA GLY A 100 12.33 2.02 -11.91
C GLY A 100 13.46 2.12 -12.94
N GLU A 101 14.59 1.44 -12.75
CA GLU A 101 15.77 1.58 -13.64
C GLU A 101 15.68 0.66 -14.89
N PHE A 102 14.84 -0.38 -14.88
CA PHE A 102 14.83 -1.41 -15.94
C PHE A 102 13.89 -1.15 -17.13
N THR A 103 13.17 -0.02 -17.20
CA THR A 103 12.30 0.29 -18.37
C THR A 103 12.91 1.32 -19.34
N ARG A 104 14.16 1.77 -19.13
CA ARG A 104 14.84 2.73 -20.04
C ARG A 104 15.95 2.17 -20.92
N LEU A 105 16.22 0.87 -20.90
CA LEU A 105 17.21 0.24 -21.78
C LEU A 105 16.52 -0.80 -22.67
N GLY A 106 15.86 -0.32 -23.72
CA GLY A 106 15.15 -1.22 -24.64
C GLY A 106 14.58 -0.58 -25.91
N VAL A 107 15.27 0.38 -26.54
CA VAL A 107 15.08 0.78 -27.95
C VAL A 107 16.45 1.27 -28.45
N SER A 108 17.16 0.56 -29.33
CA SER A 108 17.06 0.62 -30.81
C SER A 108 17.80 -0.63 -31.33
N ALA A 109 17.21 -1.50 -32.17
CA ALA A 109 16.99 -1.34 -33.61
C ALA A 109 18.30 -1.12 -34.37
#